data_AF-A0A3B0JBN2-F1
#
_entry.id   AF-A0A3B0JBN2-F1
#
_cell.length_a   1.000
_cell.length_b   1.000
_cell.length_c   1.000
_cell.angle_alpha   90.00
_cell.angle_beta   90.00
_cell.angle_gamma   90.00
#
_symmetry.space_group_name_H-M   'P 1'
#
loop_
_entity.id
_entity.type
_entity.pdbx_description
1 polymer ?
#
loop_
_entity_poly.entity_id
_entity_poly.type
_entity_poly.pdbx_seq_one_letter_code
_entity_poly.pdbx_strand_id
1 'polypeptide(L)'
;MGVVSSIDESLDNTRVGSAASPQNIKKKGSDDIQNNFLTLLLTQMKNQDPTNPMQNNELTTQLAQISTVQGVEKLNETVGNLTGQLNENQKLTTAKLVGQGVMIEGNKISLFEKQNPQATASNEVIATPFGFELIGAAGKVVIEIKDKAGNVLKTIEMAQGLKPDVYRYEWDSSDTAG
;
A
#
# COMPACT_ATOMS: atom_id res chain seq x y z
N MET A 1 22.55 35.49 16.79
CA MET A 1 23.12 34.16 16.52
C MET A 1 21.96 33.21 16.32
N GLY A 2 21.72 32.81 15.07
CA GLY A 2 20.71 31.82 14.72
C GLY A 2 21.40 30.47 14.55
N VAL A 3 20.78 29.42 15.06
CA VAL A 3 21.18 28.02 14.82
C VAL A 3 19.94 27.31 14.32
N VAL A 4 19.96 26.99 13.03
CA VAL A 4 19.09 26.00 12.37
C VAL A 4 19.59 24.63 12.81
N SER A 5 18.70 23.78 13.31
CA SER A 5 18.95 22.33 13.40
C SER A 5 18.12 21.63 12.35
N SER A 6 18.74 21.38 11.20
CA SER A 6 18.31 20.40 10.21
C SER A 6 18.46 19.01 10.81
N ILE A 7 17.35 18.31 11.06
CA ILE A 7 17.37 16.87 11.30
C ILE A 7 17.32 16.22 9.92
N ASP A 8 18.51 16.02 9.38
CA ASP A 8 18.80 15.08 8.31
C ASP A 8 19.25 13.79 8.99
N GLU A 9 18.31 12.87 9.23
CA GLU A 9 18.62 11.55 9.77
C GLU A 9 18.39 10.52 8.67
N SER A 10 19.49 10.16 8.00
CA SER A 10 19.52 9.11 6.99
C SER A 10 19.19 7.76 7.63
N LEU A 11 18.05 7.17 7.24
CA LEU A 11 17.70 5.78 7.52
C LEU A 11 18.61 4.84 6.72
N ASP A 12 19.84 4.60 7.20
CA ASP A 12 20.71 3.55 6.68
C ASP A 12 20.50 2.25 7.48
N ASN A 13 19.71 1.34 6.92
CA ASN A 13 19.39 0.04 7.50
C ASN A 13 20.27 -1.11 6.94
N THR A 14 21.52 -0.83 6.55
CA THR A 14 22.40 -1.83 5.90
C THR A 14 23.60 -2.31 6.72
N ARG A 15 23.57 -2.23 8.05
CA ARG A 15 24.53 -2.97 8.91
C ARG A 15 23.95 -4.31 9.36
N VAL A 16 24.11 -5.30 8.48
CA VAL A 16 24.14 -6.72 8.85
C VAL A 16 25.33 -6.93 9.80
N GLY A 17 25.05 -7.07 11.09
CA GLY A 17 26.00 -7.44 12.12
C GLY A 17 25.33 -8.39 13.11
N SER A 18 25.83 -9.63 13.17
CA SER A 18 25.37 -10.74 14.01
C SER A 18 24.71 -10.31 15.33
N ALA A 19 23.42 -10.59 15.46
CA ALA A 19 22.71 -10.51 16.73
C ALA A 19 22.25 -11.90 17.16
N ALA A 20 22.38 -12.11 18.47
CA ALA A 20 22.19 -13.33 19.23
C ALA A 20 20.91 -14.11 18.90
N SER A 21 20.97 -15.41 19.19
CA SER A 21 19.84 -16.34 19.18
C SER A 21 18.56 -15.69 19.72
N PRO A 22 17.40 -15.86 19.06
CA PRO A 22 16.13 -15.42 19.64
C PRO A 22 15.89 -16.21 20.91
N GLN A 23 16.20 -15.60 22.06
CA GLN A 23 15.66 -16.03 23.33
C GLN A 23 14.15 -15.93 23.20
N ASN A 24 13.52 -17.09 23.15
CA ASN A 24 12.09 -17.26 23.19
C ASN A 24 11.62 -16.80 24.57
N ILE A 25 11.50 -15.48 24.76
CA ILE A 25 10.76 -14.90 25.87
C ILE A 25 9.34 -15.36 25.61
N LYS A 26 8.93 -16.47 26.24
CA LYS A 26 7.52 -16.81 26.38
C LYS A 26 6.86 -15.55 26.88
N LYS A 27 6.11 -14.87 26.01
CA LYS A 27 5.21 -13.78 26.35
C LYS A 27 4.33 -14.37 27.45
N LYS A 28 4.64 -14.06 28.71
CA LYS A 28 3.94 -14.61 29.88
C LYS A 28 2.58 -13.93 29.86
N GLY A 29 1.71 -14.48 29.02
CA GLY A 29 0.49 -13.86 28.58
C GLY A 29 -0.43 -13.70 29.77
N SER A 30 -1.34 -12.75 29.65
CA SER A 30 -2.48 -12.61 30.53
C SER A 30 -3.23 -13.93 30.81
N ASP A 31 -3.14 -14.93 29.93
CA ASP A 31 -3.65 -16.29 30.13
C ASP A 31 -2.94 -17.04 31.30
N ASP A 32 -1.64 -16.83 31.51
CA ASP A 32 -0.89 -17.37 32.67
C ASP A 32 -1.34 -16.71 33.98
N ILE A 33 -1.73 -15.43 33.93
CA ILE A 33 -2.26 -14.71 35.10
C ILE A 33 -3.64 -15.26 35.47
N GLN A 34 -4.49 -15.55 34.49
CA GLN A 34 -5.81 -16.16 34.70
C GLN A 34 -5.70 -17.60 35.23
N ASN A 35 -4.77 -18.40 34.70
CA ASN A 35 -4.54 -19.78 35.17
C ASN A 35 -3.96 -19.84 36.59
N ASN A 36 -3.01 -18.96 36.93
CA ASN A 36 -2.50 -18.84 38.29
C ASN A 36 -3.58 -18.33 39.26
N PHE A 37 -4.45 -17.44 38.79
CA PHE A 37 -5.59 -16.95 39.58
C PHE A 37 -6.62 -18.05 39.86
N LEU A 38 -7.01 -18.84 38.85
CA LEU A 38 -7.93 -19.98 39.04
C LEU A 38 -7.34 -21.03 39.99
N THR A 39 -6.03 -21.22 39.96
CA THR A 39 -5.32 -22.12 40.88
C THR A 39 -5.35 -21.60 42.32
N LEU A 40 -5.14 -20.30 42.52
CA LEU A 40 -5.24 -19.66 43.83
C LEU A 40 -6.68 -19.64 44.35
N LEU A 41 -7.67 -19.44 43.47
CA LEU A 41 -9.11 -19.50 43.79
C LEU A 41 -9.49 -20.92 44.24
N LEU A 42 -9.06 -21.94 43.52
CA LEU A 42 -9.32 -23.35 43.86
C LEU A 42 -8.67 -23.73 45.20
N THR A 43 -7.46 -23.21 45.45
CA THR A 43 -6.70 -23.44 46.70
C THR A 43 -7.36 -22.75 47.88
N GLN A 44 -7.86 -21.53 47.73
CA GLN A 44 -8.60 -20.80 48.76
C GLN A 44 -9.95 -21.47 49.05
N MET A 45 -10.71 -21.90 48.04
CA MET A 45 -11.98 -22.62 48.23
C MET A 45 -11.82 -23.94 49.00
N LYS A 46 -10.65 -24.59 48.88
CA LYS A 46 -10.30 -25.80 49.60
C LYS A 46 -9.91 -25.56 51.08
N ASN A 47 -9.63 -24.31 51.46
CA ASN A 47 -9.08 -23.90 52.76
C ASN A 47 -9.88 -22.78 53.46
N GLN A 48 -11.06 -22.40 52.97
CA GLN A 48 -11.91 -21.37 53.60
C GLN A 48 -12.77 -21.99 54.71
N ASP A 49 -12.63 -21.46 55.91
CA ASP A 49 -13.59 -21.63 57.01
C ASP A 49 -14.93 -20.98 56.61
N PRO A 50 -16.08 -21.67 56.75
CA PRO A 50 -17.39 -21.27 56.21
C PRO A 50 -18.01 -19.99 56.79
N THR A 51 -17.32 -19.27 57.68
CA THR A 51 -17.91 -18.19 58.48
C THR A 51 -17.66 -16.76 57.97
N ASN A 52 -16.96 -16.53 56.84
CA ASN A 52 -16.80 -15.18 56.29
C ASN A 52 -16.71 -15.08 54.74
N PRO A 53 -17.85 -14.98 54.04
CA PRO A 53 -17.93 -15.03 52.57
C PRO A 53 -17.58 -13.72 51.83
N MET A 54 -17.06 -12.68 52.50
CA MET A 54 -16.93 -11.32 51.92
C MET A 54 -15.83 -11.13 50.85
N GLN A 55 -14.88 -12.05 50.69
CA GLN A 55 -13.74 -11.88 49.78
C GLN A 55 -14.03 -12.25 48.30
N ASN A 56 -15.17 -12.87 48.00
CA ASN A 56 -15.47 -13.35 46.63
C ASN A 56 -15.86 -12.23 45.65
N ASN A 57 -16.41 -11.11 46.13
CA ASN A 57 -16.95 -10.05 45.26
C ASN A 57 -15.83 -9.16 44.67
N GLU A 58 -14.81 -8.82 45.48
CA GLU A 58 -13.65 -8.04 45.03
C GLU A 58 -12.77 -8.83 44.06
N LEU A 59 -12.59 -10.13 44.31
CA LEU A 59 -11.83 -11.03 43.43
C LEU A 59 -12.52 -11.24 42.07
N THR A 60 -13.85 -11.38 42.07
CA THR A 60 -14.63 -11.47 40.82
C THR A 60 -14.53 -10.17 40.02
N THR A 61 -14.50 -9.02 40.71
CA THR A 61 -14.32 -7.70 40.07
C THR A 61 -12.92 -7.56 39.45
N GLN A 62 -11.88 -7.98 40.15
CA GLN A 62 -10.50 -7.96 39.62
C GLN A 62 -10.32 -8.94 38.45
N LEU A 63 -10.95 -10.12 38.50
CA LEU A 63 -10.94 -11.06 37.37
C LEU A 63 -11.68 -10.49 36.15
N ALA A 64 -12.84 -9.85 36.36
CA ALA A 64 -13.55 -9.17 35.27
C ALA A 64 -12.69 -8.06 34.64
N GLN A 65 -11.98 -7.27 35.45
CA GLN A 65 -11.03 -6.27 34.96
C GLN A 65 -9.90 -6.90 34.13
N ILE A 66 -9.29 -7.99 34.59
CA ILE A 66 -8.25 -8.72 33.83
C ILE A 66 -8.82 -9.26 32.51
N SER A 67 -10.02 -9.84 32.52
CA SER A 67 -10.66 -10.34 31.30
C SER A 67 -11.02 -9.24 30.30
N THR A 68 -11.37 -8.03 30.76
CA THR A 68 -11.56 -6.90 29.85
C THR A 68 -10.26 -6.45 29.21
N VAL A 69 -9.15 -6.39 29.95
CA VAL A 69 -7.83 -6.03 29.41
C VAL A 69 -7.36 -7.08 28.41
N GLN A 70 -7.55 -8.38 28.71
CA GLN A 70 -7.30 -9.48 27.78
C GLN A 70 -8.13 -9.36 26.50
N GLY A 71 -9.41 -9.01 26.63
CA GLY A 71 -10.30 -8.77 25.50
C GLY A 71 -9.77 -7.65 24.60
N VAL A 72 -9.32 -6.54 25.21
CA VAL A 72 -8.71 -5.42 24.48
C VAL A 72 -7.39 -5.82 23.82
N GLU A 73 -6.53 -6.60 24.48
CA GLU A 73 -5.28 -7.09 23.87
C GLU A 73 -5.56 -7.99 22.65
N LYS A 74 -6.50 -8.93 22.77
CA LYS A 74 -6.94 -9.79 21.66
C LYS A 74 -7.56 -8.99 20.51
N LEU A 75 -8.32 -7.94 20.82
CA LEU A 75 -8.85 -7.05 19.81
C LEU A 75 -7.73 -6.31 19.08
N ASN A 76 -6.74 -5.79 19.80
CA ASN A 76 -5.58 -5.13 19.19
C ASN A 76 -4.79 -6.09 18.28
N GLU A 77 -4.56 -7.34 18.72
CA GLU A 77 -3.92 -8.37 17.89
C GLU A 77 -4.75 -8.69 16.64
N THR A 78 -6.07 -8.80 16.77
CA THR A 78 -6.98 -9.04 15.64
C THR A 78 -6.96 -7.89 14.64
N VAL A 79 -6.98 -6.64 15.11
CA VAL A 79 -6.88 -5.44 14.26
C VAL A 79 -5.52 -5.35 13.57
N GLY A 80 -4.44 -5.70 14.28
CA GLY A 80 -3.10 -5.80 13.70
C GLY A 80 -3.04 -6.83 12.57
N ASN A 81 -3.59 -8.02 12.80
CA ASN A 81 -3.65 -9.09 11.80
C ASN A 81 -4.50 -8.69 10.59
N LEU A 82 -5.65 -8.04 10.80
CA LEU A 82 -6.51 -7.54 9.72
C LEU A 82 -5.77 -6.51 8.85
N THR A 83 -5.03 -5.58 9.47
CA THR A 83 -4.21 -4.60 8.75
C THR A 83 -3.13 -5.29 7.91
N GLY A 84 -2.50 -6.34 8.45
CA GLY A 84 -1.54 -7.17 7.72
C GLY A 84 -2.16 -7.84 6.49
N GLN A 85 -3.33 -8.46 6.65
CA GLN A 85 -4.07 -9.08 5.54
C GLN A 85 -4.51 -8.07 4.48
N LEU A 86 -4.89 -6.85 4.87
CA LEU A 86 -5.24 -5.81 3.92
C LEU A 86 -4.04 -5.40 3.06
N ASN A 87 -2.86 -5.29 3.67
CA ASN A 87 -1.61 -5.00 2.95
C ASN A 87 -1.23 -6.13 1.98
N GLU A 88 -1.45 -7.39 2.34
CA GLU A 88 -1.23 -8.52 1.43
C GLU A 88 -2.20 -8.49 0.23
N ASN A 89 -3.45 -8.12 0.44
CA ASN A 89 -4.43 -7.93 -0.63
C ASN A 89 -4.04 -6.79 -1.60
N GLN A 90 -3.43 -5.71 -1.10
CA GLN A 90 -2.88 -4.65 -1.96
C GLN A 90 -1.75 -5.19 -2.85
N LYS A 91 -0.85 -6.03 -2.33
CA LYS A 91 0.21 -6.67 -3.13
C LYS A 91 -0.35 -7.53 -4.27
N LEU A 92 -1.44 -8.26 -4.03
CA LEU A 92 -2.11 -9.04 -5.07
C LEU A 92 -2.67 -8.14 -6.18
N THR A 93 -3.21 -6.97 -5.84
CA THR A 93 -3.65 -5.98 -6.83
C THR A 93 -2.48 -5.46 -7.67
N THR A 94 -1.33 -5.20 -7.06
CA THR A 94 -0.11 -4.82 -7.79
C THR A 94 0.39 -5.94 -8.70
N ALA A 95 0.30 -7.20 -8.28
CA ALA A 95 0.68 -8.34 -9.12
C ALA A 95 -0.16 -8.42 -10.42
N LYS A 96 -1.42 -7.95 -10.39
CA LYS A 96 -2.27 -7.86 -11.59
C LYS A 96 -1.83 -6.78 -12.58
N LEU A 97 -1.00 -5.82 -12.17
CA LEU A 97 -0.45 -4.80 -13.07
C LEU A 97 0.72 -5.33 -13.90
N VAL A 98 1.30 -6.49 -13.54
CA VAL A 98 2.35 -7.12 -14.35
C VAL A 98 1.78 -7.50 -15.71
N GLY A 99 2.38 -6.97 -16.78
CA GLY A 99 1.93 -7.16 -18.15
C GLY A 99 0.78 -6.23 -18.58
N GLN A 100 0.28 -5.36 -17.69
CA GLN A 100 -0.67 -4.30 -18.05
C GLN A 100 0.09 -3.00 -18.35
N GLY A 101 -0.40 -2.24 -19.34
CA GLY A 101 0.09 -0.90 -19.61
C GLY A 101 -0.55 0.11 -18.67
N VAL A 102 0.25 0.90 -17.97
CA VAL A 102 -0.22 2.02 -17.15
C VAL A 102 0.19 3.35 -17.78
N MET A 103 -0.63 4.38 -17.57
CA MET A 103 -0.31 5.74 -17.97
C MET A 103 0.25 6.47 -16.76
N ILE A 104 1.37 7.16 -16.96
CA ILE A 104 2.03 7.97 -15.94
C ILE A 104 2.20 9.38 -16.48
N GLU A 105 2.34 10.34 -15.57
CA GLU A 105 2.69 11.70 -15.95
C GLU A 105 4.02 11.73 -16.71
N GLY A 106 3.99 12.32 -17.89
CA GLY A 106 5.13 12.39 -18.78
C GLY A 106 4.75 12.91 -20.16
N ASN A 107 5.78 13.25 -20.94
CA ASN A 107 5.65 13.80 -22.29
C ASN A 107 6.44 12.99 -23.33
N LYS A 108 6.78 11.73 -23.01
CA LYS A 108 7.54 10.85 -23.89
C LYS A 108 6.64 9.78 -24.47
N ILE A 109 6.74 9.62 -25.78
CA ILE A 109 6.10 8.55 -26.54
C ILE A 109 7.23 7.71 -27.12
N SER A 110 7.19 6.40 -26.91
CA SER A 110 8.17 5.48 -27.50
C SER A 110 7.59 4.87 -28.76
N LEU A 111 8.41 4.79 -29.81
CA LEU A 111 8.07 4.13 -31.07
C LEU A 111 8.80 2.79 -31.14
N PHE A 112 8.09 1.76 -31.57
CA PHE A 112 8.61 0.41 -31.74
C PHE A 112 8.39 -0.03 -33.18
N GLU A 113 9.40 -0.62 -33.78
CA GLU A 113 9.25 -1.31 -35.05
C GLU A 113 8.80 -2.73 -34.79
N LYS A 114 7.61 -3.09 -35.28
CA LYS A 114 7.15 -4.47 -35.25
C LYS A 114 7.88 -5.25 -36.34
N GLN A 115 8.95 -5.92 -35.95
CA GLN A 115 9.60 -6.89 -36.83
C GLN A 115 8.67 -8.08 -37.00
N ASN A 116 8.16 -8.26 -38.21
CA ASN A 116 7.41 -9.44 -38.59
C ASN A 116 8.33 -10.30 -39.48
N PRO A 117 8.88 -11.42 -38.97
CA PRO A 117 9.88 -12.22 -39.69
C PRO A 117 9.40 -12.75 -41.05
N GLN A 118 8.09 -12.72 -41.29
CA GLN A 118 7.43 -13.24 -42.50
C GLN A 118 6.86 -12.15 -43.43
N ALA A 119 6.97 -10.86 -43.09
CA ALA A 119 6.37 -9.78 -43.89
C ALA A 119 7.38 -9.15 -44.86
N THR A 120 7.07 -9.20 -46.16
CA THR A 120 7.86 -8.64 -47.26
C THR A 120 7.59 -7.14 -47.51
N ALA A 121 6.84 -6.48 -46.63
CA ALA A 121 6.48 -5.07 -46.73
C ALA A 121 6.69 -4.37 -45.39
N SER A 122 7.31 -3.17 -45.47
CA SER A 122 7.56 -2.14 -44.45
C SER A 122 7.28 -2.49 -42.99
N ASN A 123 8.31 -2.33 -42.15
CA ASN A 123 8.19 -2.37 -40.69
C ASN A 123 7.02 -1.47 -40.24
N GLU A 124 6.02 -2.07 -39.60
CA GLU A 124 4.90 -1.36 -38.98
C GLU A 124 5.45 -0.68 -37.71
N VAL A 125 5.43 0.64 -37.69
CA VAL A 125 5.84 1.43 -36.52
C VAL A 125 4.64 1.58 -35.60
N ILE A 126 4.80 1.27 -34.32
CA ILE A 126 3.77 1.35 -33.30
C ILE A 126 4.23 2.31 -32.21
N ALA A 127 3.39 3.28 -31.87
CA ALA A 127 3.65 4.21 -30.77
C ALA A 127 3.01 3.74 -29.47
N THR A 128 3.64 4.02 -28.33
CA THR A 128 2.97 3.87 -27.04
C THR A 128 1.77 4.79 -26.96
N PRO A 129 0.62 4.32 -26.44
CA PRO A 129 -0.54 5.19 -26.21
C PRO A 129 -0.16 6.29 -25.21
N PHE A 130 -0.73 7.46 -25.37
CA PHE A 130 -0.58 8.56 -24.44
C PHE A 130 -1.97 9.07 -24.02
N GLY A 131 -1.99 10.00 -23.09
CA GLY A 131 -3.23 10.64 -22.68
C GLY A 131 -2.96 11.94 -21.96
N PHE A 132 -4.05 12.64 -21.66
CA PHE A 132 -4.01 13.90 -20.95
C PHE A 132 -5.21 13.97 -20.01
N GLU A 133 -5.02 14.64 -18.89
CA GLU A 133 -6.07 14.90 -17.92
C GLU A 133 -6.53 16.35 -18.04
N LEU A 134 -7.85 16.54 -18.08
CA LEU A 134 -8.47 17.84 -17.98
C LEU A 134 -9.08 17.97 -16.59
N ILE A 135 -8.61 18.98 -15.83
CA ILE A 135 -9.18 19.34 -14.53
C ILE A 135 -10.46 20.19 -14.72
N GLY A 136 -10.55 20.89 -15.86
CA GLY A 136 -11.62 21.81 -16.21
C GLY A 136 -12.14 21.57 -17.62
N ALA A 137 -13.33 22.08 -17.94
CA ALA A 137 -13.83 22.00 -19.31
C ALA A 137 -12.95 22.84 -20.24
N ALA A 138 -12.55 22.28 -21.39
CA ALA A 138 -11.69 22.94 -22.37
C ALA A 138 -12.43 23.08 -23.70
N GLY A 139 -12.52 24.32 -24.22
CA GLY A 139 -13.19 24.58 -25.50
C GLY A 139 -12.40 24.12 -26.73
N LYS A 140 -11.06 24.09 -26.62
CA LYS A 140 -10.15 23.58 -27.65
C LYS A 140 -8.94 22.96 -26.95
N VAL A 141 -8.57 21.75 -27.38
CA VAL A 141 -7.33 21.09 -26.96
C VAL A 141 -6.47 20.84 -28.20
N VAL A 142 -5.21 21.22 -28.12
CA VAL A 142 -4.21 21.00 -29.18
C VAL A 142 -3.10 20.14 -28.60
N ILE A 143 -2.81 19.02 -29.27
CA ILE A 143 -1.69 18.14 -28.94
C ILE A 143 -0.66 18.27 -30.04
N GLU A 144 0.57 18.65 -29.67
CA GLU A 144 1.71 18.69 -30.58
C GLU A 144 2.65 17.54 -30.24
N ILE A 145 2.87 16.64 -31.21
CA ILE A 145 3.87 15.59 -31.11
C ILE A 145 5.16 16.14 -31.67
N LYS A 146 6.23 16.14 -30.87
CA LYS A 146 7.53 16.71 -31.23
C LYS A 146 8.61 15.63 -31.25
N ASP A 147 9.58 15.78 -32.14
CA ASP A 147 10.80 14.96 -32.14
C ASP A 147 11.77 15.40 -31.03
N LYS A 148 12.91 14.68 -30.93
CA LYS A 148 13.98 15.01 -29.96
C LYS A 148 14.62 16.38 -30.22
N ALA A 149 14.56 16.90 -31.44
CA ALA A 149 15.08 18.20 -31.81
C ALA A 149 14.08 19.34 -31.58
N GLY A 150 12.83 19.02 -31.20
CA GLY A 150 11.76 19.98 -30.95
C GLY A 150 10.92 20.33 -32.19
N ASN A 151 11.14 19.66 -33.32
CA ASN A 151 10.33 19.85 -34.52
C ASN A 151 8.95 19.20 -34.33
N VAL A 152 7.90 19.86 -34.79
CA VAL A 152 6.53 19.32 -34.72
C VAL A 152 6.35 18.27 -35.81
N LEU A 153 6.14 17.02 -35.41
CA LEU A 153 5.86 15.89 -36.29
C LEU A 153 4.39 15.77 -36.64
N LYS A 154 3.49 16.13 -35.72
CA LYS A 154 2.04 16.10 -35.91
C LYS A 154 1.34 17.03 -34.94
N THR A 155 0.30 17.69 -35.42
CA THR A 155 -0.61 18.49 -34.59
C THR A 155 -2.00 17.88 -34.65
N ILE A 156 -2.55 17.56 -33.48
CA ILE A 156 -3.90 17.03 -33.33
C ILE A 156 -4.74 18.11 -32.65
N GLU A 157 -5.78 18.56 -33.33
CA GLU A 157 -6.74 19.50 -32.76
C GLU A 157 -8.03 18.76 -32.39
N MET A 158 -8.39 18.81 -31.12
CA MET A 158 -9.68 18.33 -30.63
C MET A 158 -10.59 19.55 -30.46
N ALA A 159 -11.37 19.81 -31.50
CA ALA A 159 -12.35 20.89 -31.55
C ALA A 159 -13.69 20.38 -31.02
N GLN A 160 -13.79 20.17 -29.70
CA GLN A 160 -15.08 20.06 -29.01
C GLN A 160 -14.88 20.25 -27.51
N GLY A 161 -15.87 20.85 -26.84
CA GLY A 161 -15.85 21.18 -25.41
C GLY A 161 -15.67 19.94 -24.53
N LEU A 162 -14.41 19.52 -24.37
CA LEU A 162 -14.04 18.38 -23.55
C LEU A 162 -14.34 18.72 -22.10
N LYS A 163 -14.93 17.74 -21.40
CA LYS A 163 -15.24 17.87 -19.98
C LYS A 163 -13.97 17.54 -19.17
N PRO A 164 -13.97 17.86 -17.87
CA PRO A 164 -12.95 17.33 -16.98
C PRO A 164 -12.98 15.79 -17.00
N ASP A 165 -11.92 15.16 -17.50
CA ASP A 165 -11.73 13.71 -17.54
C ASP A 165 -10.29 13.35 -17.96
N VAL A 166 -9.93 12.07 -17.87
CA VAL A 166 -8.70 11.50 -18.42
C VAL A 166 -8.99 10.93 -19.82
N TYR A 167 -8.34 11.50 -20.82
CA TYR A 167 -8.49 11.09 -22.20
C TYR A 167 -7.28 10.28 -22.65
N ARG A 168 -7.52 9.11 -23.26
CA ARG A 168 -6.50 8.28 -23.90
C ARG A 168 -6.52 8.48 -25.42
N TYR A 169 -5.34 8.57 -26.01
CA TYR A 169 -5.13 8.69 -27.45
C TYR A 169 -4.07 7.71 -27.94
N GLU A 170 -4.32 7.11 -29.10
CA GLU A 170 -3.39 6.20 -29.77
C GLU A 170 -2.95 6.86 -31.08
N TRP A 171 -1.64 7.10 -31.21
CA TRP A 171 -1.07 7.70 -32.41
C TRP A 171 -0.66 6.61 -33.40
N ASP A 172 -1.05 6.80 -34.66
CA ASP A 172 -0.79 5.94 -35.81
C ASP A 172 0.64 6.01 -36.35
N SER A 173 1.56 6.71 -35.66
CA SER A 173 2.96 6.93 -36.05
C SER A 173 3.21 7.66 -37.37
N SER A 174 2.15 8.09 -38.08
CA SER A 174 2.29 8.91 -39.29
C SER A 174 2.75 10.31 -38.94
N ASP A 175 3.62 10.86 -39.79
CA ASP A 175 4.03 12.25 -39.73
C ASP A 175 2.97 13.17 -40.38
N THR A 176 3.22 14.47 -40.44
CA THR A 176 2.31 15.43 -41.08
C THR A 176 2.26 15.26 -42.61
N ALA A 177 3.13 14.45 -43.21
CA ALA A 177 3.21 14.18 -44.65
C ALA A 177 2.51 12.87 -45.07
N GLY A 178 2.17 11.99 -44.13
CA GLY A 178 1.40 10.76 -44.35
C GLY A 178 2.23 9.49 -44.16
#